data_AF-U6RC50-F1
#
_entry.id   AF-U6RC50-F1
#
_cell.length_a   1.000
_cell.length_b   1.000
_cell.length_c   1.000
_cell.angle_alpha   90.00
_cell.angle_beta   90.00
_cell.angle_gamma   90.00
#
_symmetry.space_group_name_H-M   'P 1'
#
loop_
_entity.id
_entity.type
_entity.pdbx_description
1 polymer ?
#
loop_
_entity_poly.entity_id
_entity_poly.type
_entity_poly.pdbx_seq_one_letter_code
_entity_poly.pdbx_strand_id
1 'polypeptide(L)'
;MADDNALLEKIANHYLFYGSFHSDLGLYNGKMGMVIFFFHYARYTGNSLYEDFAEEFLNEILEKLHTETPISFKRGLAGIGWGMLYLIKQGFMETDIQETFKDMDDKVMEYNLLYMKDRSLETGAKGIGLLSVRTLGQ
;
A
#
# COMPACT_ATOMS: atom_id res chain seq x y z
N MET A 1 10.42 11.18 -19.25
CA MET A 1 10.99 9.81 -19.34
C MET A 1 12.31 9.71 -18.59
N ALA A 2 13.43 10.32 -19.01
CA ALA A 2 14.70 10.21 -18.26
C ALA A 2 14.66 10.87 -16.86
N ASP A 3 13.99 12.01 -16.73
CA ASP A 3 13.88 12.76 -15.47
C ASP A 3 12.95 12.07 -14.45
N ASP A 4 11.85 11.48 -14.93
CA ASP A 4 10.89 10.75 -14.11
C ASP A 4 11.53 9.49 -13.48
N ASN A 5 12.39 8.79 -14.22
CA ASN A 5 13.08 7.59 -13.72
C ASN A 5 14.07 7.94 -12.61
N ALA A 6 14.83 9.02 -12.79
CA ALA A 6 15.77 9.51 -11.77
C ALA A 6 15.02 9.98 -10.51
N LEU A 7 13.80 10.51 -10.65
CA LEU A 7 12.96 10.86 -9.52
C LEU A 7 12.44 9.61 -8.78
N LEU A 8 11.93 8.61 -9.49
CA LEU A 8 11.46 7.36 -8.89
C LEU A 8 12.59 6.63 -8.15
N GLU A 9 13.79 6.59 -8.72
CA GLU A 9 14.96 6.01 -8.07
C GLU A 9 15.33 6.77 -6.80
N LYS A 10 15.29 8.11 -6.81
CA LYS A 10 15.50 8.91 -5.60
C LYS A 10 14.46 8.63 -4.51
N ILE A 11 13.19 8.49 -4.89
CA ILE A 11 12.11 8.14 -3.95
C ILE A 11 12.35 6.74 -3.38
N ALA A 12 12.66 5.76 -4.22
CA ALA A 12 12.93 4.40 -3.80
C ALA A 12 14.11 4.33 -2.82
N ASN A 13 15.23 4.98 -3.16
CA ASN A 13 16.40 5.08 -2.28
C ASN A 13 16.03 5.76 -0.97
N HIS A 14 15.29 6.86 -1.00
CA HIS A 14 14.83 7.53 0.21
C HIS A 14 13.99 6.59 1.09
N TYR A 15 13.05 5.84 0.51
CA TYR A 15 12.20 4.90 1.25
C TYR A 15 12.96 3.68 1.77
N LEU A 16 13.99 3.19 1.07
CA LEU A 16 14.84 2.11 1.57
C LEU A 16 15.56 2.51 2.87
N PHE A 17 16.11 3.73 2.92
CA PHE A 17 16.78 4.21 4.12
C PHE A 17 15.80 4.67 5.22
N TYR A 18 14.71 5.34 4.84
CA TYR A 18 13.76 5.93 5.78
C TYR A 18 12.77 4.91 6.34
N GLY A 19 12.36 3.92 5.54
CA GLY A 19 11.33 2.95 5.88
C GLY A 19 11.65 2.17 7.16
N SER A 20 12.92 1.80 7.36
CA SER A 20 13.35 1.06 8.56
C SER A 20 13.13 1.83 9.88
N PHE A 21 13.10 3.16 9.85
CA PHE A 21 12.95 4.01 11.05
C PHE A 21 11.56 4.61 11.21
N HIS A 22 10.70 4.43 10.20
CA HIS A 22 9.39 5.07 10.21
C HIS A 22 8.40 4.32 11.11
N SER A 23 7.69 5.03 11.99
CA SER A 23 6.79 4.40 12.95
C SER A 23 5.31 4.41 12.54
N ASP A 24 4.94 5.20 11.52
CA ASP A 24 3.56 5.23 11.03
C ASP A 24 3.30 4.04 10.11
N LEU A 25 2.35 3.18 10.49
CA LEU A 25 1.97 1.99 9.72
C LEU A 25 0.93 2.30 8.63
N GLY A 26 0.30 3.47 8.67
CA GLY A 26 -0.85 3.81 7.83
C GLY A 26 -0.53 4.02 6.35
N LEU A 27 -1.58 4.32 5.58
CA LEU A 27 -1.52 4.42 4.13
C LEU A 27 -0.85 5.72 3.64
N TYR A 28 -1.26 6.86 4.19
CA TYR A 28 -0.99 8.16 3.55
C TYR A 28 0.45 8.64 3.74
N ASN A 29 0.94 8.50 4.97
CA ASN A 29 2.28 8.92 5.38
C ASN A 29 3.00 7.78 6.08
N GLY A 30 2.61 6.52 5.85
CA GLY A 30 3.12 5.38 6.59
C GLY A 30 3.61 4.26 5.69
N LYS A 31 4.04 3.16 6.31
CA LYS A 31 4.66 2.02 5.62
C LYS A 31 3.75 1.40 4.57
N MET A 32 2.43 1.37 4.76
CA MET A 32 1.52 0.81 3.76
C MET A 32 1.59 1.57 2.43
N GLY A 33 1.80 2.90 2.45
CA GLY A 33 2.04 3.67 1.22
C GLY A 33 3.36 3.30 0.54
N MET A 34 4.40 3.02 1.33
CA MET A 34 5.71 2.57 0.83
C MET A 34 5.62 1.17 0.20
N VAL A 35 4.89 0.25 0.84
CA VAL A 35 4.62 -1.09 0.31
C VAL A 35 3.97 -1.01 -1.07
N ILE A 36 2.90 -0.22 -1.22
CA ILE A 36 2.24 -0.02 -2.51
C ILE A 36 3.22 0.54 -3.55
N PHE A 37 4.04 1.52 -3.16
CA PHE A 37 5.05 2.08 -4.05
C PHE A 37 6.05 1.00 -4.52
N PHE A 38 6.59 0.19 -3.61
CA PHE A 38 7.62 -0.79 -3.94
C PHE A 38 7.11 -1.94 -4.80
N PHE A 39 5.88 -2.44 -4.58
CA PHE A 39 5.26 -3.42 -5.50
C PHE A 39 5.15 -2.88 -6.93
N HIS A 40 4.71 -1.63 -7.09
CA HIS A 40 4.67 -0.98 -8.40
C HIS A 40 6.06 -0.74 -8.98
N TYR A 41 7.01 -0.33 -8.14
CA TYR A 41 8.37 -0.05 -8.56
C TYR A 41 9.14 -1.31 -8.99
N ALA A 42 8.90 -2.44 -8.32
CA ALA A 42 9.39 -3.76 -8.70
C ALA A 42 8.88 -4.13 -10.11
N ARG A 43 7.57 -4.02 -10.35
CA ARG A 43 6.97 -4.28 -11.66
C ARG A 43 7.45 -3.32 -12.74
N TYR A 44 7.65 -2.05 -12.39
CA TYR A 44 8.15 -1.02 -13.31
C TYR A 44 9.60 -1.28 -13.75
N THR A 45 10.47 -1.66 -12.80
CA THR A 45 11.90 -1.90 -13.06
C THR A 45 12.22 -3.33 -13.51
N GLY A 46 11.32 -4.27 -13.23
CA GLY A 46 11.57 -5.71 -13.38
C GLY A 46 12.52 -6.28 -12.32
N ASN A 47 12.81 -5.55 -11.25
CA ASN A 47 13.72 -5.98 -10.18
C ASN A 47 12.95 -6.46 -8.96
N SER A 48 12.97 -7.78 -8.73
CA SER A 48 12.27 -8.44 -7.62
C SER A 48 12.78 -8.03 -6.23
N LEU A 49 13.98 -7.46 -6.13
CA LEU A 49 14.49 -6.96 -4.84
C LEU A 49 13.55 -5.93 -4.20
N TYR A 50 12.88 -5.11 -5.02
CA TYR A 50 11.91 -4.14 -4.51
C TYR A 50 10.62 -4.81 -4.02
N GLU A 51 10.27 -5.96 -4.57
CA GLU A 51 9.16 -6.77 -4.09
C GLU A 51 9.49 -7.37 -2.72
N ASP A 52 10.70 -7.93 -2.55
CA ASP A 52 11.18 -8.45 -1.26
C ASP A 52 11.10 -7.37 -0.16
N PHE A 53 11.50 -6.12 -0.47
CA PHE A 53 11.37 -5.00 0.47
C PHE A 53 9.91 -4.62 0.77
N ALA A 54 9.04 -4.69 -0.24
CA ALA A 54 7.61 -4.43 -0.04
C ALA A 54 6.99 -5.47 0.91
N GLU A 55 7.36 -6.74 0.74
CA GLU A 55 6.92 -7.83 1.60
C GLU A 55 7.46 -7.69 3.03
N GLU A 56 8.72 -7.31 3.21
CA GLU A 56 9.31 -7.06 4.53
C GLU A 56 8.54 -5.96 5.29
N PHE A 57 8.26 -4.83 4.63
CA PHE A 57 7.46 -3.77 5.24
C PHE A 57 6.02 -4.18 5.49
N LEU A 58 5.42 -5.01 4.64
CA LEU A 58 4.09 -5.53 4.85
C LEU A 58 4.03 -6.44 6.09
N ASN A 59 4.98 -7.36 6.23
CA ASN A 59 5.09 -8.23 7.40
C ASN A 59 5.26 -7.41 8.68
N GLU A 60 6.13 -6.39 8.67
CA GLU A 60 6.31 -5.51 9.82
C GLU A 60 5.04 -4.74 10.19
N ILE A 61 4.24 -4.30 9.22
CA ILE A 61 2.94 -3.69 9.47
C ILE A 61 2.06 -4.67 10.22
N LEU A 62 1.91 -5.90 9.70
CA LEU A 62 1.05 -6.92 10.26
C LEU A 62 1.47 -7.34 11.67
N GLU A 63 2.77 -7.52 11.92
CA GLU A 63 3.32 -7.84 13.25
C GLU A 63 3.06 -6.74 14.28
N LYS A 64 3.02 -5.47 13.86
CA LYS A 64 2.81 -4.31 14.74
C LYS A 64 1.34 -3.92 14.88
N LEU A 65 0.42 -4.56 14.17
CA LEU A 65 -1.01 -4.32 14.34
C LEU A 65 -1.45 -4.80 15.73
N HIS A 66 -2.14 -3.94 16.44
CA HIS A 66 -2.74 -4.25 17.74
C HIS A 66 -4.12 -3.62 17.88
N THR A 67 -4.90 -4.05 18.88
CA THR A 67 -6.30 -3.63 19.11
C THR A 67 -6.46 -2.12 19.34
N GLU A 68 -5.43 -1.44 19.80
CA GLU A 68 -5.43 0.03 19.97
C GLU A 68 -5.08 0.82 18.69
N THR A 69 -4.80 0.15 17.57
CA THR A 69 -4.50 0.82 16.29
C THR A 69 -5.70 1.65 15.85
N PRO A 70 -5.52 2.93 15.47
CA PRO A 70 -6.65 3.78 15.11
C PRO A 70 -7.48 3.20 13.96
N ILE A 71 -8.80 3.28 14.04
CA ILE A 71 -9.70 2.99 12.91
C ILE A 71 -9.77 4.24 12.02
N SER A 72 -8.72 4.48 11.24
CA SER A 72 -8.65 5.64 10.33
C SER A 72 -8.04 5.25 8.99
N PHE A 73 -8.49 5.90 7.92
CA PHE A 73 -7.94 5.65 6.58
C PHE A 73 -6.51 6.17 6.43
N LYS A 74 -6.22 7.35 7.01
CA LYS A 74 -4.91 8.00 6.83
C LYS A 74 -3.78 7.25 7.55
N ARG A 75 -4.02 6.82 8.79
CA ARG A 75 -2.99 6.38 9.76
C ARG A 75 -3.29 5.05 10.44
N GLY A 76 -4.29 4.30 9.95
CA GLY A 76 -4.92 3.26 10.74
C GLY A 76 -5.42 2.07 9.93
N LEU A 77 -6.14 1.19 10.63
CA LEU A 77 -6.58 -0.13 10.14
C LEU A 77 -7.33 -0.05 8.80
N ALA A 78 -8.16 0.97 8.61
CA ALA A 78 -8.92 1.14 7.37
C ALA A 78 -8.02 1.44 6.15
N GLY A 79 -6.93 2.19 6.33
CA GLY A 79 -5.97 2.48 5.26
C GLY A 79 -5.11 1.28 4.93
N ILE A 80 -4.68 0.55 5.96
CA ILE A 80 -3.90 -0.68 5.84
C ILE A 80 -4.73 -1.74 5.10
N GLY A 81 -5.97 -1.96 5.53
CA GLY A 81 -6.85 -2.91 4.88
C GLY A 81 -7.20 -2.54 3.44
N TRP A 82 -7.40 -1.25 3.16
CA TRP A 82 -7.57 -0.80 1.78
C TRP A 82 -6.32 -1.06 0.93
N GLY A 83 -5.12 -0.82 1.49
CA GLY A 83 -3.86 -1.06 0.80
C GLY A 83 -3.64 -2.52 0.44
N MET A 84 -3.91 -3.45 1.35
CA MET A 84 -3.83 -4.89 1.05
C MET A 84 -4.86 -5.32 0.01
N LEU A 85 -6.11 -4.86 0.13
CA LEU A 85 -7.14 -5.14 -0.88
C LEU A 85 -6.76 -4.60 -2.26
N TYR A 86 -6.11 -3.44 -2.31
CA TYR A 86 -5.59 -2.87 -3.54
C TYR A 86 -4.52 -3.77 -4.17
N LEU A 87 -3.53 -4.23 -3.39
CA LEU A 87 -2.45 -5.10 -3.88
C LEU A 87 -2.98 -6.40 -4.49
N ILE A 88 -3.92 -7.04 -3.81
CA ILE A 88 -4.58 -8.27 -4.30
C ILE A 88 -5.29 -7.99 -5.63
N LYS A 89 -6.07 -6.91 -5.72
CA LYS A 89 -6.78 -6.54 -6.95
C LYS A 89 -5.86 -6.20 -8.13
N GLN A 90 -4.64 -5.74 -7.87
CA GLN A 90 -3.64 -5.46 -8.90
C GLN A 90 -2.78 -6.69 -9.26
N GLY A 91 -3.06 -7.84 -8.65
CA GLY A 91 -2.31 -9.08 -8.86
C GLY A 91 -0.87 -8.99 -8.37
N PHE A 92 -0.62 -8.24 -7.29
CA PHE A 92 0.67 -8.25 -6.59
C PHE A 92 0.75 -9.34 -5.51
N MET A 93 -0.40 -9.81 -5.02
CA MET A 93 -0.48 -10.84 -4.00
C MET A 93 -1.54 -11.87 -4.40
N GLU A 94 -1.18 -13.15 -4.32
CA GLU A 94 -2.10 -14.27 -4.47
C GLU A 94 -2.52 -14.78 -3.10
N THR A 95 -3.45 -14.06 -2.48
CA THR A 95 -3.91 -14.34 -1.11
C THR A 95 -5.43 -14.28 -1.07
N ASP A 96 -6.06 -15.17 -0.32
CA ASP A 96 -7.48 -15.02 -0.01
C ASP A 96 -7.68 -13.84 0.94
N ILE A 97 -8.41 -12.83 0.46
CA ILE A 97 -8.81 -11.65 1.23
C ILE A 97 -9.50 -12.08 2.54
N GLN A 98 -10.25 -13.17 2.55
CA GLN A 98 -10.91 -13.64 3.76
C GLN A 98 -9.92 -14.22 4.77
N GLU A 99 -8.84 -14.85 4.32
CA GLU A 99 -7.83 -15.44 5.19
C GLU A 99 -6.93 -14.37 5.80
N THR A 100 -6.43 -13.43 5.00
CA THR A 100 -5.53 -12.36 5.48
C THR A 100 -6.19 -11.40 6.46
N PHE A 101 -7.50 -11.23 6.37
CA PHE A 101 -8.26 -10.33 7.24
C PHE A 101 -9.00 -11.05 8.36
N LYS A 102 -8.88 -12.38 8.46
CA LYS A 102 -9.58 -13.17 9.47
C LYS A 102 -9.16 -12.82 10.90
N ASP A 103 -7.90 -12.47 11.08
CA ASP A 103 -7.33 -12.11 12.37
C ASP A 103 -7.45 -10.60 12.68
N MET A 104 -7.85 -9.79 11.69
CA MET A 104 -8.20 -8.39 11.94
C MET A 104 -9.61 -8.35 12.54
N ASP A 105 -9.69 -7.95 13.81
CA ASP A 105 -10.90 -7.79 14.65
C ASP A 105 -12.18 -7.63 13.82
N ASP A 106 -13.23 -8.40 14.15
CA ASP A 106 -14.54 -8.39 13.47
C ASP A 106 -15.09 -6.96 13.23
N LYS A 107 -14.71 -5.99 14.09
CA LYS A 107 -15.05 -4.55 13.93
C LYS A 107 -14.47 -3.89 12.68
N VAL A 108 -13.31 -4.33 12.18
CA VAL A 108 -12.69 -3.84 10.93
C VAL A 108 -13.40 -4.42 9.71
N MET A 109 -13.74 -5.71 9.78
CA MET A 109 -14.60 -6.39 8.80
C MET A 109 -16.00 -5.77 8.77
N GLU A 110 -16.56 -5.43 9.93
CA GLU A 110 -17.84 -4.74 10.11
C GLU A 110 -17.82 -3.30 9.57
N TYR A 111 -16.67 -2.60 9.63
CA TYR A 111 -16.47 -1.28 9.02
C TYR A 111 -16.35 -1.31 7.47
N ASN A 112 -16.47 -2.50 6.87
CA ASN A 112 -16.72 -2.69 5.45
C ASN A 112 -15.61 -2.24 4.49
N LEU A 113 -14.52 -3.01 4.46
CA LEU A 113 -13.68 -3.12 3.25
C LEU A 113 -14.52 -3.51 2.01
N LEU A 114 -15.63 -4.23 2.22
CA LEU A 114 -16.60 -4.59 1.18
C LEU A 114 -17.49 -3.42 0.71
N TYR A 115 -17.76 -2.39 1.53
CA TYR A 115 -18.50 -1.17 1.10
C TYR A 115 -17.57 -0.06 0.61
N MET A 116 -16.28 -0.06 1.02
CA MET A 116 -15.26 0.76 0.35
C MET A 116 -15.11 0.44 -1.14
N LYS A 117 -15.62 -0.71 -1.58
CA LYS A 117 -15.71 -1.14 -2.99
C LYS A 117 -16.44 -0.12 -3.88
N ASP A 118 -17.28 0.76 -3.33
CA ASP A 118 -18.26 1.51 -4.12
C ASP A 118 -18.15 3.05 -4.10
N ARG A 119 -17.41 3.69 -3.18
CA ARG A 119 -17.37 5.19 -3.10
C ARG A 119 -16.02 5.86 -2.84
N SER A 120 -15.02 5.14 -2.34
CA SER A 120 -13.70 5.70 -1.97
C SER A 120 -12.68 5.66 -3.11
N LEU A 121 -12.83 4.70 -4.05
CA LEU A 121 -11.93 4.57 -5.20
C LEU A 121 -11.86 5.86 -6.04
N GLU A 122 -12.98 6.57 -6.24
CA GLU A 122 -12.99 7.81 -7.03
C GLU A 122 -12.39 9.04 -6.31
N THR A 123 -12.46 9.10 -4.99
CA THR A 123 -12.06 10.28 -4.22
C THR A 123 -10.67 10.14 -3.62
N GLY A 124 -10.23 8.93 -3.28
CA GLY A 124 -8.86 8.64 -2.85
C GLY A 124 -7.87 8.45 -4.00
N ALA A 125 -8.30 7.83 -5.12
CA ALA A 125 -7.42 7.57 -6.26
C ALA A 125 -7.22 8.76 -7.19
N LYS A 126 -7.90 9.90 -7.02
CA LYS A 126 -7.54 11.12 -7.78
C LYS A 126 -6.13 11.63 -7.45
N GLY A 127 -5.60 11.31 -6.27
CA GLY A 127 -4.21 11.62 -5.91
C GLY A 127 -3.17 10.68 -6.52
N ILE A 128 -3.48 9.38 -6.63
CA ILE A 128 -2.56 8.37 -7.18
C ILE A 128 -2.72 8.21 -8.70
N GLY A 129 -3.91 8.46 -9.24
CA GLY A 129 -4.23 8.38 -10.68
C GLY A 129 -3.49 9.40 -11.55
N LEU A 130 -2.85 10.41 -10.94
CA LEU A 130 -1.94 11.30 -11.66
C LEU A 130 -0.68 10.57 -12.17
N LEU A 131 -0.31 9.40 -11.59
CA LEU A 131 0.76 8.55 -12.11
C LEU A 131 0.29 7.62 -13.24
N SER A 132 -0.98 7.18 -13.23
CA SER A 132 -1.48 6.19 -14.22
C SER A 132 -1.98 6.81 -15.53
N VAL A 133 -2.36 8.09 -15.53
CA VAL A 133 -2.90 8.76 -16.74
C VAL A 133 -1.80 9.27 -17.69
N ARG A 134 -0.52 9.23 -17.29
CA ARG A 134 0.57 9.72 -18.16
C ARG A 134 1.26 8.64 -19.02
N THR A 135 0.83 7.37 -18.94
CA THR A 135 1.49 6.25 -19.64
C THR A 135 0.65 5.58 -20.74
N LEU A 136 -0.55 6.11 -21.06
CA LEU A 136 -1.39 5.61 -22.16
C LEU A 136 -1.87 6.72 -23.10
N GLY A 137 -1.04 7.74 -23.31
CA GLY A 137 -1.37 8.86 -24.19
C GLY A 137 -0.15 9.45 -24.84
N GLN A 138 0.61 8.64 -25.59
CA GLN A 138 1.26 8.94 -26.88
C GLN A 138 2.08 7.74 -27.36
#